data_AF-A0A1M4XAK3-F1
#
_entry.id   AF-A0A1M4XAK3-F1
#
_cell.length_a   1.000
_cell.length_b   1.000
_cell.length_c   1.000
_cell.angle_alpha   90.00
_cell.angle_beta   90.00
_cell.angle_gamma   90.00
#
_symmetry.space_group_name_H-M   'P 1'
#
loop_
_entity.id
_entity.type
_entity.pdbx_description
1 polymer ?
#
loop_
_entity_poly.entity_id
_entity_poly.type
_entity_poly.pdbx_seq_one_letter_code
_entity_poly.pdbx_strand_id
1 'polypeptide(L)'
;MTIDEQMVEIVNELSKNFGTDYVITTRELYEMFFKRFGRKEGSVIPSDYCYNRVNNGITLNKPAVFEFLGRGKYRCLGLNYPYNGPIYHKPKGQGEFIVGKCVNGERIIASDDDFKNQDDEINIDETNINKSKYKHRTSRDPSMKLRFERLKRDNFKCCACGSSPAKDPAVELHIDHIIPWSKGGETTRENLQTLCSICNLGKGDTV
;
A
#
# COMPACT_ATOMS: atom_id res chain seq x y z
N MET A 1 -5.83 -14.29 28.18
CA MET A 1 -5.65 -13.74 26.83
C MET A 1 -6.95 -13.15 26.34
N THR A 2 -6.94 -11.88 25.94
CA THR A 2 -8.11 -11.19 25.36
C THR A 2 -8.38 -11.70 23.95
N ILE A 3 -9.54 -11.35 23.37
CA ILE A 3 -9.85 -11.70 21.97
C ILE A 3 -8.86 -11.03 21.01
N ASP A 4 -8.44 -9.80 21.33
CA ASP A 4 -7.48 -9.04 20.54
C ASP A 4 -6.11 -9.72 20.53
N GLU A 5 -5.63 -10.15 21.70
CA GLU A 5 -4.38 -10.92 21.84
C GLU A 5 -4.46 -12.26 21.10
N GLN A 6 -5.58 -12.98 21.23
CA GLN A 6 -5.84 -14.23 20.51
C GLN A 6 -5.81 -14.07 18.99
N MET A 7 -6.37 -12.97 18.49
CA MET A 7 -6.36 -12.67 17.05
C MET A 7 -4.94 -12.37 16.56
N VAL A 8 -4.21 -11.52 17.27
CA VAL A 8 -2.82 -11.16 16.91
C VAL A 8 -1.93 -12.41 16.89
N GLU A 9 -2.07 -13.28 17.89
CA GLU A 9 -1.29 -14.53 17.96
C GLU A 9 -1.54 -15.44 16.75
N ILE A 10 -2.81 -15.74 16.44
CA ILE A 10 -3.16 -16.59 15.30
C ILE A 10 -2.60 -16.01 14.00
N VAL A 11 -2.80 -14.72 13.75
CA VAL A 11 -2.47 -14.13 12.45
C VAL A 11 -0.96 -13.97 12.26
N ASN A 12 -0.23 -13.62 13.32
CA ASN A 12 1.23 -13.57 13.28
C ASN A 12 1.85 -14.95 13.07
N GLU A 13 1.27 -16.00 13.66
CA GLU A 13 1.73 -17.38 13.42
C GLU A 13 1.48 -17.80 11.97
N LEU A 14 0.29 -17.51 11.44
CA LEU A 14 -0.05 -17.79 10.04
C LEU A 14 0.87 -17.03 9.07
N SER A 15 1.09 -15.74 9.29
CA SER A 15 1.95 -14.93 8.42
C SER A 15 3.42 -15.37 8.49
N LYS A 16 3.89 -15.77 9.67
CA LYS A 16 5.26 -16.30 9.85
C LYS A 16 5.45 -17.67 9.18
N ASN A 17 4.46 -18.54 9.25
CA ASN A 17 4.56 -19.91 8.73
C ASN A 17 4.29 -20.00 7.22
N PHE A 18 3.38 -19.19 6.70
CA PHE A 18 2.88 -19.29 5.32
C PHE A 18 3.15 -18.07 4.45
N GLY A 19 3.69 -16.98 5.02
CA GLY A 19 3.87 -15.71 4.33
C GLY A 19 2.66 -14.78 4.41
N THR A 20 2.86 -13.53 4.01
CA THR A 20 1.83 -12.47 4.09
C THR A 20 0.82 -12.51 2.94
N ASP A 21 0.99 -13.40 1.98
CA ASP A 21 0.05 -13.70 0.90
C ASP A 21 -0.99 -14.75 1.29
N TYR A 22 -0.83 -15.42 2.44
CA TYR A 22 -1.77 -16.42 2.94
C TYR A 22 -3.16 -15.82 3.17
N VAL A 23 -4.18 -16.48 2.62
CA VAL A 23 -5.59 -16.06 2.74
C VAL A 23 -6.36 -17.07 3.56
N ILE A 24 -7.05 -16.57 4.59
CA ILE A 24 -7.95 -17.35 5.44
C ILE A 24 -9.40 -16.93 5.22
N THR A 25 -10.32 -17.89 5.30
CA THR A 25 -11.76 -17.65 5.30
C THR A 25 -12.29 -17.43 6.72
N THR A 26 -13.43 -16.75 6.85
CA THR A 26 -14.13 -16.59 8.13
C THR A 26 -14.36 -17.93 8.84
N ARG A 27 -14.75 -18.96 8.09
CA ARG A 27 -15.02 -20.30 8.63
C ARG A 27 -13.76 -20.94 9.22
N GLU A 28 -12.66 -20.95 8.46
CA GLU A 28 -11.38 -21.50 8.93
C GLU A 28 -10.89 -20.77 10.18
N LEU A 29 -11.02 -19.45 10.20
CA LEU A 29 -10.64 -18.64 11.36
C LEU A 29 -11.48 -19.01 12.59
N TYR A 30 -12.80 -19.18 12.45
CA TYR A 30 -13.65 -19.64 13.54
C TYR A 30 -13.31 -21.06 14.01
N GLU A 31 -13.01 -21.98 13.10
CA GLU A 31 -12.54 -23.32 13.46
C GLU A 31 -11.24 -23.27 14.27
N MET A 32 -10.29 -22.41 13.88
CA MET A 32 -9.04 -22.19 14.62
C MET A 32 -9.31 -21.62 16.02
N PHE A 33 -10.17 -20.61 16.13
CA PHE A 33 -10.56 -20.00 17.40
C PHE A 33 -11.27 -20.98 18.34
N PHE A 34 -12.17 -21.82 17.79
CA PHE A 34 -12.84 -22.86 18.57
C PHE A 34 -11.84 -23.92 19.06
N LYS A 35 -10.99 -24.44 18.17
CA LYS A 35 -10.01 -25.48 18.50
C LYS A 35 -8.96 -25.01 19.50
N ARG A 36 -8.45 -23.78 19.37
CA ARG A 36 -7.34 -23.26 20.19
C ARG A 36 -7.82 -22.60 21.49
N PHE A 37 -8.98 -21.95 21.46
CA PHE A 37 -9.44 -21.09 22.56
C PHE A 37 -10.86 -21.38 23.05
N GLY A 38 -11.56 -22.37 22.49
CA GLY A 38 -12.93 -22.72 22.89
C GLY A 38 -13.97 -21.63 22.58
N ARG A 39 -13.68 -20.72 21.65
CA ARG A 39 -14.57 -19.58 21.31
C ARG A 39 -15.71 -20.02 20.39
N LYS A 40 -16.92 -19.58 20.70
CA LYS A 40 -18.10 -19.80 19.84
C LYS A 40 -18.01 -18.94 18.58
N GLU A 41 -18.57 -19.47 17.49
CA GLU A 41 -18.76 -18.71 16.25
C GLU A 41 -19.53 -17.40 16.52
N GLY A 42 -19.11 -16.31 15.86
CA GLY A 42 -19.70 -14.98 16.06
C GLY A 42 -19.24 -14.22 17.31
N SER A 43 -18.49 -14.84 18.23
CA SER A 43 -17.85 -14.10 19.34
C SER A 43 -16.66 -13.25 18.90
N VAL A 44 -16.18 -13.48 17.67
CA VAL A 44 -15.07 -12.77 17.05
C VAL A 44 -15.58 -12.20 15.73
N ILE A 45 -15.26 -10.95 15.45
CA ILE A 45 -15.62 -10.27 14.21
C ILE A 45 -14.32 -9.98 13.45
N PRO A 46 -13.90 -10.85 12.50
CA PRO A 46 -12.59 -10.70 11.86
C PRO A 46 -12.41 -9.39 11.11
N SER A 47 -13.51 -8.82 10.58
CA SER A 47 -13.51 -7.52 9.91
C SER A 47 -13.16 -6.34 10.81
N ASP A 48 -13.16 -6.49 12.13
CA ASP A 48 -12.73 -5.43 13.04
C ASP A 48 -11.20 -5.28 13.08
N TYR A 49 -10.49 -6.33 12.67
CA TYR A 49 -9.03 -6.44 12.74
C TYR A 49 -8.36 -6.15 11.39
N CYS A 50 -9.06 -5.46 10.50
CA CYS A 50 -8.58 -5.14 9.16
C CYS A 50 -7.88 -3.77 9.12
N TYR A 51 -6.81 -3.68 8.33
CA TYR A 51 -6.19 -2.42 7.99
C TYR A 51 -7.07 -1.57 7.06
N ASN A 52 -7.82 -2.21 6.18
CA ASN A 52 -8.56 -1.57 5.08
C ASN A 52 -10.06 -1.44 5.34
N ARG A 53 -10.55 -1.77 6.53
CA ARG A 53 -11.98 -1.73 6.82
C ARG A 53 -12.24 -1.38 8.28
N VAL A 54 -13.33 -0.65 8.49
CA VAL A 54 -13.95 -0.45 9.81
C VAL A 54 -15.43 -0.77 9.76
N ASN A 55 -15.99 -1.14 10.92
CA ASN A 55 -17.42 -1.36 11.14
C ASN A 55 -17.96 -0.28 12.10
N ASN A 56 -19.28 -0.10 12.12
CA ASN A 56 -19.95 0.82 13.03
C ASN A 56 -19.46 0.66 14.48
N GLY A 57 -18.99 1.75 15.08
CA GLY A 57 -18.58 1.77 16.48
C GLY A 57 -17.18 1.24 16.78
N ILE A 58 -16.34 0.94 15.77
CA ILE A 58 -14.94 0.62 16.02
C ILE A 58 -14.21 1.88 16.50
N THR A 59 -13.80 1.86 17.76
CA THR A 59 -12.66 2.64 18.22
C THR A 59 -11.42 2.11 17.50
N LEU A 60 -10.67 2.98 16.82
CA LEU A 60 -9.44 2.65 16.08
C LEU A 60 -8.36 1.89 16.91
N ASN A 61 -8.62 1.71 18.20
CA ASN A 61 -7.84 1.03 19.22
C ASN A 61 -7.65 -0.48 19.00
N LYS A 62 -8.50 -1.15 18.20
CA LYS A 62 -8.29 -2.58 17.92
C LYS A 62 -7.05 -2.81 17.05
N PRO A 63 -6.24 -3.86 17.31
CA PRO A 63 -5.10 -4.16 16.45
C PRO A 63 -5.56 -4.51 15.03
N ALA A 64 -4.82 -4.05 14.03
CA ALA A 64 -5.01 -4.44 12.65
C ALA A 64 -3.98 -5.51 12.28
N VAL A 65 -4.46 -6.62 11.70
CA VAL A 65 -3.62 -7.76 11.30
C VAL A 65 -4.05 -8.37 9.96
N PHE A 66 -5.21 -7.97 9.41
CA PHE A 66 -5.74 -8.47 8.15
C PHE A 66 -5.87 -7.40 7.08
N GLU A 67 -5.91 -7.83 5.82
CA GLU A 67 -6.58 -7.11 4.73
C GLU A 67 -7.83 -7.89 4.32
N PHE A 68 -8.98 -7.22 4.29
CA PHE A 68 -10.22 -7.81 3.82
C PHE A 68 -10.28 -7.84 2.29
N LEU A 69 -10.50 -9.02 1.72
CA LEU A 69 -10.54 -9.25 0.27
C LEU A 69 -11.97 -9.37 -0.30
N GLY A 70 -12.99 -9.32 0.56
CA GLY A 70 -14.38 -9.58 0.16
C GLY A 70 -14.86 -10.98 0.52
N ARG A 71 -16.19 -11.14 0.60
CA ARG A 71 -16.88 -12.44 0.79
C ARG A 71 -16.31 -13.30 1.95
N GLY A 72 -15.93 -12.67 3.06
CA GLY A 72 -15.39 -13.38 4.23
C GLY A 72 -13.98 -13.95 4.03
N LYS A 73 -13.18 -13.38 3.13
CA LYS A 73 -11.77 -13.73 2.92
C LYS A 73 -10.85 -12.63 3.43
N TYR A 74 -9.77 -13.04 4.08
CA TYR A 74 -8.82 -12.16 4.75
C TYR A 74 -7.40 -12.59 4.43
N ARG A 75 -6.56 -11.66 3.98
CA ARG A 75 -5.12 -11.87 3.84
C ARG A 75 -4.45 -11.65 5.21
N CYS A 76 -3.64 -12.61 5.65
CA CYS A 76 -2.97 -12.61 6.95
C CYS A 76 -1.68 -11.79 6.89
N LEU A 77 -1.75 -10.52 7.29
CA LEU A 77 -0.63 -9.59 7.21
C LEU A 77 0.21 -9.56 8.50
N GLY A 78 -0.45 -9.75 9.64
CA GLY A 78 0.16 -9.66 10.96
C GLY A 78 0.20 -8.23 11.50
N LEU A 79 0.57 -8.12 12.78
CA LEU A 79 0.65 -6.86 13.50
C LEU A 79 1.81 -6.01 12.96
N ASN A 80 1.62 -4.68 12.92
CA ASN A 80 2.61 -3.71 12.43
C ASN A 80 3.01 -3.90 10.96
N TYR A 81 2.23 -4.63 10.18
CA TYR A 81 2.42 -4.70 8.74
C TYR A 81 2.28 -3.30 8.13
N PRO A 82 3.19 -2.86 7.24
CA PRO A 82 3.21 -1.52 6.66
C PRO A 82 2.12 -1.37 5.57
N TYR A 83 0.85 -1.59 5.93
CA TYR A 83 -0.28 -1.52 5.02
C TYR A 83 -0.50 -0.08 4.55
N ASN A 84 -0.82 0.09 3.27
CA ASN A 84 -1.18 1.36 2.67
C ASN A 84 -2.43 1.19 1.81
N GLY A 85 -3.46 2.00 2.04
CA GLY A 85 -4.66 1.95 1.22
C GLY A 85 -5.87 2.65 1.84
N PRO A 86 -6.98 2.77 1.09
CA PRO A 86 -8.22 3.32 1.61
C PRO A 86 -8.80 2.42 2.72
N ILE A 87 -9.52 3.04 3.65
CA ILE A 87 -10.32 2.37 4.67
C ILE A 87 -11.77 2.47 4.25
N TYR A 88 -12.42 1.33 4.12
CA TYR A 88 -13.81 1.22 3.73
C TYR A 88 -14.73 1.01 4.93
N HIS A 89 -15.94 1.51 4.81
CA HIS A 89 -17.03 1.21 5.71
C HIS A 89 -18.27 0.86 4.89
N LYS A 90 -18.96 -0.21 5.30
CA LYS A 90 -20.19 -0.66 4.66
C LYS A 90 -21.30 -0.86 5.72
N PRO A 91 -22.09 0.18 6.01
CA PRO A 91 -23.23 0.05 6.90
C PRO A 91 -24.27 -0.93 6.35
N LYS A 92 -25.06 -1.50 7.26
CA LYS A 92 -26.13 -2.43 6.88
C LYS A 92 -27.14 -1.71 5.98
N GLY A 93 -27.39 -2.27 4.79
CA GLY A 93 -28.35 -1.73 3.83
C GLY A 93 -27.83 -0.57 2.98
N GLN A 94 -26.55 -0.17 3.13
CA GLN A 94 -25.95 0.90 2.34
C GLN A 94 -24.81 0.36 1.44
N GLY A 95 -24.40 1.20 0.49
CA GLY A 95 -23.18 0.99 -0.30
C GLY A 95 -21.92 1.02 0.57
N GLU A 96 -20.83 0.51 0.02
CA GLU A 96 -19.51 0.67 0.64
C GLU A 96 -18.94 2.03 0.26
N PHE A 97 -18.43 2.78 1.24
CA PHE A 97 -17.80 4.08 1.02
C PHE A 97 -16.45 4.16 1.75
N ILE A 98 -15.62 5.09 1.29
CA ILE A 98 -14.29 5.34 1.87
C ILE A 98 -14.47 6.30 3.05
N VAL A 99 -13.97 5.91 4.21
CA VAL A 99 -14.02 6.71 5.46
C VAL A 99 -12.66 7.20 5.92
N GLY A 100 -11.59 6.77 5.24
CA GLY A 100 -10.24 7.10 5.65
C GLY A 100 -9.18 6.43 4.82
N LYS A 101 -7.96 6.44 5.35
CA LYS A 101 -6.79 5.78 4.75
C LYS A 101 -5.92 5.17 5.84
N CYS A 102 -5.26 4.08 5.50
CA CYS A 102 -4.18 3.52 6.28
C CYS A 102 -2.85 3.87 5.62
N VAL A 103 -1.89 4.35 6.42
CA VAL A 103 -0.55 4.77 5.99
C VAL A 103 0.47 4.07 6.86
N ASN A 104 1.33 3.25 6.26
CA ASN A 104 2.35 2.47 6.96
C ASN A 104 1.81 1.66 8.17
N GLY A 105 0.62 1.08 8.03
CA GLY A 105 -0.06 0.32 9.08
C GLY A 105 -0.86 1.17 10.07
N GLU A 106 -0.77 2.49 10.04
CA GLU A 106 -1.55 3.39 10.90
C GLU A 106 -2.87 3.76 10.23
N ARG A 107 -4.01 3.51 10.90
CA ARG A 107 -5.36 3.79 10.37
C ARG A 107 -5.80 5.21 10.73
N ILE A 108 -6.15 6.01 9.72
CA ILE A 108 -6.58 7.41 9.84
C ILE A 108 -8.00 7.53 9.28
N ILE A 109 -8.99 7.81 10.12
CA ILE A 109 -10.39 8.07 9.71
C ILE A 109 -10.58 9.58 9.57
N ALA A 110 -11.26 10.02 8.53
CA ALA A 110 -11.63 11.42 8.36
C ALA A 110 -12.74 11.78 9.35
N SER A 111 -12.61 12.93 10.03
CA SER A 111 -13.64 13.47 10.92
C SER A 111 -14.90 13.81 10.12
N ASP A 112 -16.09 13.78 10.75
CA ASP A 112 -17.35 14.17 10.08
C ASP A 112 -17.29 15.59 9.46
N ASP A 113 -16.43 16.47 9.97
CA ASP A 113 -16.20 17.83 9.43
C ASP A 113 -15.37 17.86 8.12
N ASP A 114 -14.61 16.82 7.81
CA ASP A 114 -13.78 16.74 6.59
C ASP A 114 -14.60 16.35 5.34
N PHE A 115 -15.85 15.92 5.54
CA PHE A 115 -16.77 15.50 4.46
C PHE A 115 -17.53 16.67 3.80
N LYS A 116 -17.35 17.91 4.27
CA LYS A 116 -18.02 19.09 3.69
C LYS A 116 -17.39 19.67 2.43
N ASN A 117 -16.33 19.06 1.89
CA ASN A 117 -15.86 19.37 0.54
C ASN A 117 -16.42 18.34 -0.46
N GLN A 118 -17.74 18.22 -0.46
CA GLN A 118 -18.51 17.69 -1.59
C GLN A 118 -18.94 18.89 -2.42
N ASP A 119 -18.15 19.19 -3.44
CA ASP A 119 -18.60 19.84 -4.68
C ASP A 119 -17.50 19.55 -5.71
N ASP A 120 -17.57 18.35 -6.26
CA ASP A 120 -17.13 18.07 -7.63
C ASP A 120 -17.79 16.73 -8.00
N GLU A 121 -18.92 16.84 -8.69
CA GLU A 121 -19.56 15.74 -9.39
C GLU A 121 -18.50 15.00 -10.24
N ILE A 122 -18.18 13.76 -9.86
CA ILE A 122 -17.42 12.89 -10.74
C ILE A 122 -18.43 12.34 -11.76
N ASN A 123 -18.55 13.06 -12.86
CA ASN A 123 -19.15 12.60 -14.10
C ASN A 123 -18.38 11.34 -14.54
N ILE A 124 -19.04 10.18 -14.48
CA ILE A 124 -18.48 8.89 -14.86
C ILE A 124 -18.49 8.82 -16.39
N ASP A 125 -17.43 9.33 -17.01
CA ASP A 125 -17.10 8.99 -18.40
C ASP A 125 -16.17 7.76 -18.39
N GLU A 126 -16.62 6.69 -19.05
CA GLU A 126 -16.08 5.32 -19.03
C GLU A 126 -14.72 5.15 -19.72
N THR A 127 -13.88 6.19 -19.80
CA THR A 127 -12.72 6.21 -20.72
C THR A 127 -11.33 6.39 -20.11
N ASN A 128 -11.14 6.35 -18.78
CA ASN A 128 -9.79 6.56 -18.20
C ASN A 128 -9.35 5.50 -17.18
N ILE A 129 -8.95 4.35 -17.69
CA ILE A 129 -7.96 3.46 -17.06
C ILE A 129 -6.66 4.28 -16.91
N ASN A 130 -6.07 4.33 -15.70
CA ASN A 130 -4.77 4.94 -15.33
C ASN A 130 -4.80 6.26 -14.52
N LYS A 131 -5.39 6.26 -13.32
CA LYS A 131 -4.88 7.13 -12.23
C LYS A 131 -4.17 6.26 -11.19
N SER A 132 -2.91 6.58 -10.89
CA SER A 132 -2.06 5.83 -9.95
C SER A 132 -2.71 5.76 -8.57
N LYS A 133 -2.68 4.58 -7.92
CA LYS A 133 -3.14 4.38 -6.52
C LYS A 133 -2.39 5.25 -5.50
N TYR A 134 -1.25 5.82 -5.90
CA TYR A 134 -0.36 6.62 -5.07
C TYR A 134 -0.62 8.11 -5.31
N LYS A 135 -0.92 8.84 -4.23
CA LYS A 135 -0.89 10.31 -4.21
C LYS A 135 0.56 10.75 -4.09
N HIS A 136 1.08 11.39 -5.12
CA HIS A 136 2.45 11.93 -5.13
C HIS A 136 2.47 13.38 -4.64
N ARG A 137 3.45 13.71 -3.81
CA ARG A 137 3.75 15.08 -3.40
C ARG A 137 4.60 15.81 -4.42
N THR A 138 5.24 15.06 -5.31
CA THR A 138 6.14 15.57 -6.34
C THR A 138 5.66 15.18 -7.75
N SER A 139 5.93 16.03 -8.73
CA SER A 139 5.71 15.69 -10.15
C SER A 139 6.55 14.48 -10.52
N ARG A 140 6.05 13.61 -11.40
CA ARG A 140 6.82 12.48 -11.96
C ARG A 140 8.12 12.95 -12.60
N ASP A 141 8.06 14.05 -13.34
CA ASP A 141 9.22 14.57 -14.05
C ASP A 141 10.07 15.47 -13.14
N PRO A 142 11.35 15.13 -12.93
CA PRO A 142 12.25 15.99 -12.16
C PRO A 142 12.52 17.30 -12.90
N SER A 143 12.59 18.40 -12.14
CA SER A 143 13.01 19.69 -12.69
C SER A 143 14.39 19.62 -13.33
N MET A 144 14.67 20.50 -14.30
CA MET A 144 15.98 20.55 -14.97
C MET A 144 17.14 20.69 -13.99
N LYS A 145 16.95 21.47 -12.91
CA LYS A 145 17.92 21.59 -11.83
C LYS A 145 18.17 20.25 -11.13
N LEU A 146 17.10 19.56 -10.74
CA LEU A 146 17.20 18.26 -10.06
C LEU A 146 17.84 17.20 -10.98
N ARG A 147 17.47 17.17 -12.27
CA ARG A 147 18.11 16.33 -13.29
C ARG A 147 19.62 16.55 -13.34
N PHE A 148 20.05 17.80 -13.48
CA PHE A 148 21.48 18.13 -13.53
C PHE A 148 22.21 17.78 -12.22
N GLU A 149 21.58 18.03 -11.07
CA GLU A 149 22.14 17.64 -9.77
C GLU A 149 22.32 16.12 -9.62
N ARG A 150 21.41 15.31 -10.19
CA ARG A 150 21.54 13.84 -10.19
C ARG A 150 22.65 13.37 -11.12
N LEU A 151 22.66 13.85 -12.37
CA LEU A 151 23.74 13.55 -13.31
C LEU A 151 25.12 13.89 -12.73
N LYS A 152 25.24 15.06 -12.08
CA LYS A 152 26.49 15.48 -11.43
C LYS A 152 26.86 14.58 -10.26
N ARG A 153 25.91 14.20 -9.39
CA ARG A 153 26.15 13.26 -8.27
C ARG A 153 26.69 11.93 -8.81
N ASP A 154 26.10 11.44 -9.88
CA ASP A 154 26.40 10.13 -10.47
C ASP A 154 27.61 10.19 -11.44
N ASN A 155 28.37 11.29 -11.40
CA ASN A 155 29.54 11.54 -12.24
C ASN A 155 29.29 11.41 -13.75
N PHE A 156 28.05 11.67 -14.19
CA PHE A 156 27.60 11.48 -15.58
C PHE A 156 27.85 10.04 -16.07
N LYS A 157 27.54 9.06 -15.22
CA LYS A 157 27.63 7.63 -15.53
C LYS A 157 26.36 6.90 -15.11
N CYS A 158 26.06 5.81 -15.80
CA CYS A 158 25.04 4.86 -15.37
C CYS A 158 25.43 4.24 -14.01
N CYS A 159 24.53 4.31 -13.03
CA CYS A 159 24.73 3.72 -11.70
C CYS A 159 24.79 2.18 -11.74
N ALA A 160 24.15 1.55 -12.72
CA ALA A 160 24.10 0.09 -12.82
C ALA A 160 25.34 -0.51 -13.52
N CYS A 161 25.77 0.07 -14.65
CA CYS A 161 26.84 -0.52 -15.48
C CYS A 161 28.07 0.38 -15.67
N GLY A 162 28.02 1.64 -15.24
CA GLY A 162 29.14 2.58 -15.36
C GLY A 162 29.35 3.21 -16.74
N SER A 163 28.50 2.91 -17.74
CA SER A 163 28.56 3.55 -19.06
C SER A 163 28.41 5.07 -18.98
N SER A 164 29.09 5.80 -19.87
CA SER A 164 29.15 7.27 -19.84
C SER A 164 29.28 7.87 -21.24
N PRO A 165 28.57 8.96 -21.55
CA PRO A 165 28.72 9.71 -22.80
C PRO A 165 30.16 10.18 -23.08
N ALA A 166 30.95 10.39 -22.01
CA ALA A 166 32.35 10.80 -22.13
C ALA A 166 33.26 9.70 -22.71
N LYS A 167 32.87 8.43 -22.58
CA LYS A 167 33.61 7.28 -23.14
C LYS A 167 33.05 6.86 -24.49
N ASP A 168 31.75 6.93 -24.65
CA ASP A 168 31.04 6.58 -25.87
C ASP A 168 29.91 7.59 -26.09
N PRO A 169 30.03 8.47 -27.11
CA PRO A 169 29.02 9.48 -27.42
C PRO A 169 27.63 8.92 -27.75
N ALA A 170 27.52 7.63 -28.10
CA ALA A 170 26.24 6.99 -28.37
C ALA A 170 25.46 6.63 -27.09
N VAL A 171 26.09 6.69 -25.91
CA VAL A 171 25.43 6.41 -24.63
C VAL A 171 24.55 7.59 -24.24
N GLU A 172 23.24 7.36 -24.22
CA GLU A 172 22.27 8.30 -23.64
C GLU A 172 21.99 7.93 -22.18
N LEU A 173 21.97 8.96 -21.31
CA LEU A 173 21.67 8.82 -19.90
C LEU A 173 20.28 9.37 -19.57
N HIS A 174 19.54 8.59 -18.79
CA HIS A 174 18.20 8.87 -18.31
C HIS A 174 18.22 9.02 -16.80
N ILE A 175 17.34 9.88 -16.28
CA ILE A 175 17.05 9.96 -14.86
C ILE A 175 15.84 9.08 -14.58
N ASP A 176 16.05 8.05 -13.76
CA ASP A 176 15.04 7.07 -13.39
C ASP A 176 14.82 7.06 -11.87
N HIS A 177 13.65 6.61 -11.43
CA HIS A 177 13.34 6.45 -10.02
C HIS A 177 13.81 5.08 -9.52
N ILE A 178 14.56 5.03 -8.42
CA ILE A 178 14.94 3.79 -7.72
C ILE A 178 13.68 3.02 -7.36
N ILE A 179 12.79 3.63 -6.58
CA ILE A 179 11.42 3.16 -6.41
C ILE A 179 10.59 3.83 -7.51
N PRO A 180 9.98 3.08 -8.44
CA PRO A 180 9.21 3.64 -9.55
C PRO A 180 8.12 4.60 -9.08
N TRP A 181 7.94 5.70 -9.81
CA TRP A 181 6.87 6.66 -9.52
C TRP A 181 5.49 5.97 -9.54
N SER A 182 5.23 5.07 -10.49
CA SER A 182 4.00 4.27 -10.54
C SER A 182 3.75 3.39 -9.30
N LYS A 183 4.80 3.10 -8.51
CA LYS A 183 4.78 2.30 -7.27
C LYS A 183 4.90 3.15 -6.00
N GLY A 184 4.68 4.46 -6.11
CA GLY A 184 4.69 5.40 -4.98
C GLY A 184 6.04 6.06 -4.71
N GLY A 185 7.03 5.89 -5.59
CA GLY A 185 8.28 6.61 -5.52
C GLY A 185 8.09 8.11 -5.74
N GLU A 186 8.68 8.94 -4.89
CA GLU A 186 8.68 10.39 -5.06
C GLU A 186 9.87 10.81 -5.92
N THR A 187 9.73 11.90 -6.66
CA THR A 187 10.79 12.54 -7.43
C THR A 187 11.66 13.38 -6.51
N THR A 188 12.42 12.69 -5.66
CA THR A 188 13.36 13.30 -4.72
C THR A 188 14.79 13.03 -5.13
N ARG A 189 15.69 13.82 -4.54
CA ARG A 189 17.11 13.68 -4.71
C ARG A 189 17.60 12.24 -4.40
N GLU A 190 17.04 11.63 -3.38
CA GLU A 190 17.43 10.31 -2.86
C GLU A 190 16.87 9.17 -3.72
N ASN A 191 15.67 9.34 -4.27
CA ASN A 191 14.98 8.30 -5.03
C ASN A 191 15.27 8.36 -6.55
N LEU A 192 16.09 9.30 -7.02
CA LEU A 192 16.50 9.37 -8.42
C LEU A 192 17.91 8.81 -8.62
N GLN A 193 18.10 8.12 -9.74
CA GLN A 193 19.36 7.55 -10.19
C GLN A 193 19.57 7.80 -11.70
N THR A 194 20.83 7.81 -12.11
CA THR A 194 21.20 7.92 -13.52
C THR A 194 21.38 6.54 -14.13
N LEU A 195 20.66 6.20 -15.21
CA LEU A 195 20.80 4.93 -15.94
C LEU A 195 21.04 5.18 -17.43
N CYS A 196 21.78 4.30 -18.11
CA CYS A 196 21.82 4.33 -19.58
C CYS A 196 20.52 3.74 -20.16
N SER A 197 20.21 4.02 -21.43
CA SER A 197 18.98 3.53 -22.08
C SER A 197 18.76 2.02 -21.93
N ILE A 198 19.83 1.21 -22.03
CA ILE A 198 19.77 -0.25 -21.89
C ILE A 198 19.37 -0.67 -20.47
N CYS A 199 20.07 -0.13 -19.45
CA CYS A 199 19.77 -0.46 -18.05
C CYS A 199 18.41 0.09 -17.61
N ASN A 200 18.05 1.28 -18.08
CA ASN A 200 16.75 1.89 -17.81
C ASN A 200 15.60 1.03 -18.34
N LEU A 201 15.72 0.57 -19.60
CA LEU A 201 14.75 -0.33 -20.21
C LEU A 201 14.70 -1.69 -19.49
N GLY A 202 15.86 -2.22 -19.12
CA GLY A 202 15.96 -3.49 -18.38
C GLY A 202 15.36 -3.44 -16.97
N LYS A 203 15.43 -2.29 -16.29
CA LYS A 203 14.78 -2.07 -15.00
C LYS A 203 13.25 -1.93 -15.14
N GLY A 204 12.78 -1.18 -16.14
CA GLY A 204 11.34 -0.95 -16.31
C GLY A 204 10.69 -0.41 -15.04
N ASP A 205 9.61 -1.06 -14.58
CA ASP A 205 8.90 -0.70 -13.35
C ASP A 205 9.34 -1.53 -12.12
N THR A 206 10.47 -2.24 -12.16
CA THR A 206 10.96 -3.00 -10.99
C THR A 206 11.76 -2.11 -10.03
N VAL A 207 11.84 -2.56 -8.77
CA VAL A 207 12.66 -1.93 -7.71
C VAL A 207 14.04 -2.55 -7.72
#